data_AF-A0A7J0DFT1-F1
#
_entry.id   AF-A0A7J0DFT1-F1
#
_cell.length_a   1.000
_cell.length_b   1.000
_cell.length_c   1.000
_cell.angle_alpha   90.00
_cell.angle_beta   90.00
_cell.angle_gamma   90.00
#
_symmetry.space_group_name_H-M   'P 1'
#
loop_
_entity.id
_entity.type
_entity.pdbx_description
1 polymer ?
#
loop_
_entity_poly.entity_id
_entity_poly.type
_entity_poly.pdbx_seq_one_letter_code
_entity_poly.pdbx_strand_id
1 'polypeptide(L)'
;MMSNNKRMRSSSGGSDLGVSAMKMKKMKASRRKVREPRFCFKTMSDVDVLDDGYKWRKYGQKVVKNTQHPRSYYRCTQDNCRVKKRVERLADDPRMVITTYEGRHVHSPSHDEEDSHAPNSQLDNFFW
;
A
#
# COMPACT_ATOMS: atom_id res chain seq x y z
N MET A 1 -80.76 2.20 11.30
CA MET A 1 -81.12 2.77 12.61
C MET A 1 -80.68 1.70 13.61
N MET A 2 -79.79 1.84 14.59
CA MET A 2 -79.45 2.92 15.52
C MET A 2 -77.94 2.77 15.87
N SER A 3 -77.13 3.83 15.78
CA SER A 3 -76.60 4.63 16.91
C SER A 3 -75.31 4.13 17.60
N ASN A 4 -74.19 4.77 17.24
CA ASN A 4 -73.37 5.66 18.08
C ASN A 4 -72.96 5.29 19.55
N ASN A 5 -71.64 5.24 19.76
CA ASN A 5 -70.83 6.18 20.58
C ASN A 5 -70.07 5.64 21.82
N LYS A 6 -68.92 6.31 22.06
CA LYS A 6 -68.20 6.60 23.33
C LYS A 6 -66.90 5.79 23.56
N ARG A 7 -65.72 6.34 23.21
CA ARG A 7 -64.84 7.26 23.98
C ARG A 7 -64.15 6.62 25.22
N MET A 8 -62.81 6.55 25.16
CA MET A 8 -61.79 7.05 26.14
C MET A 8 -60.69 6.06 26.59
N ARG A 9 -59.47 6.63 26.60
CA ARG A 9 -58.12 6.29 27.11
C ARG A 9 -58.17 5.76 28.58
N SER A 10 -57.27 4.94 29.16
CA SER A 10 -55.78 5.02 29.25
C SER A 10 -55.24 3.76 29.99
N SER A 11 -54.09 3.20 29.58
CA SER A 11 -52.78 3.15 30.29
C SER A 11 -52.54 2.11 31.40
N SER A 12 -51.70 1.12 31.08
CA SER A 12 -50.65 0.51 31.93
C SER A 12 -50.00 -0.60 31.07
N GLY A 13 -48.79 -0.49 30.52
CA GLY A 13 -47.52 -0.38 31.24
C GLY A 13 -46.85 -1.77 31.25
N GLY A 14 -45.83 -1.98 30.40
CA GLY A 14 -45.07 -3.24 30.37
C GLY A 14 -44.18 -3.37 29.14
N SER A 15 -42.92 -3.01 29.28
CA SER A 15 -41.83 -3.12 28.31
C SER A 15 -41.49 -4.58 27.97
N ASP A 16 -41.39 -4.94 26.69
CA ASP A 16 -40.57 -6.06 26.25
C ASP A 16 -39.61 -5.58 25.16
N LEU A 17 -38.35 -5.46 25.55
CA LEU A 17 -37.22 -5.13 24.69
C LEU A 17 -36.77 -6.42 24.01
N GLY A 18 -36.76 -6.40 22.68
CA GLY A 18 -36.60 -7.58 21.86
C GLY A 18 -35.22 -8.25 21.87
N VAL A 19 -35.16 -9.40 21.19
CA VAL A 19 -33.91 -9.97 20.69
C VAL A 19 -34.18 -10.53 19.30
N SER A 20 -33.92 -9.71 18.29
CA SER A 20 -33.82 -10.21 16.92
C SER A 20 -32.58 -11.12 16.87
N ALA A 21 -32.79 -12.42 16.60
CA ALA A 21 -31.72 -13.40 16.56
C ALA A 21 -30.72 -13.07 15.45
N MET A 22 -29.64 -12.38 15.79
CA MET A 22 -28.52 -12.10 14.88
C MET A 22 -27.91 -13.45 14.47
N LYS A 23 -28.22 -13.92 13.26
CA LYS A 23 -27.61 -15.12 12.70
C LYS A 23 -26.12 -14.83 12.46
N MET A 24 -25.29 -15.23 13.42
CA MET A 24 -23.85 -15.06 13.36
C MET A 24 -23.29 -15.92 12.22
N LYS A 25 -23.04 -15.30 11.06
CA LYS A 25 -22.31 -15.95 9.98
C LYS A 25 -20.93 -16.29 10.52
N LYS A 26 -20.65 -17.59 10.66
CA LYS A 26 -19.36 -18.13 11.07
C LYS A 26 -18.26 -17.51 10.20
N MET A 27 -17.57 -16.51 10.74
CA MET A 27 -16.37 -15.95 10.14
C MET A 27 -15.36 -17.09 10.11
N LYS A 28 -15.22 -17.76 8.97
CA LYS A 28 -14.08 -18.65 8.75
C LYS A 28 -12.86 -17.75 8.90
N ALA A 29 -12.18 -17.85 10.03
CA ALA A 29 -10.88 -17.25 10.22
C ALA A 29 -9.99 -17.87 9.13
N SER A 30 -9.91 -17.16 8.00
CA SER A 30 -8.84 -17.34 7.03
C SER A 30 -7.58 -17.40 7.87
N ARG A 31 -6.87 -18.54 7.84
CA ARG A 31 -5.49 -18.62 8.32
C ARG A 31 -4.74 -17.56 7.52
N ARG A 32 -4.74 -16.32 8.03
CA ARG A 32 -3.95 -15.23 7.51
C ARG A 32 -2.53 -15.71 7.73
N LYS A 33 -1.91 -16.27 6.67
CA LYS A 33 -0.47 -16.52 6.65
C LYS A 33 0.15 -15.24 7.18
N VAL A 34 0.93 -15.35 8.26
CA VAL A 34 1.61 -14.20 8.88
C VAL A 34 2.28 -13.45 7.72
N ARG A 35 1.76 -12.26 7.44
CA ARG A 35 2.22 -11.49 6.28
C ARG A 35 3.63 -11.03 6.61
N GLU A 36 4.54 -11.16 5.66
CA GLU A 36 5.94 -10.78 5.84
C GLU A 36 6.02 -9.34 6.40
N PRO A 37 6.98 -9.06 7.31
CA PRO A 37 7.14 -7.73 7.89
C PRO A 37 7.17 -6.67 6.78
N ARG A 38 6.34 -5.65 6.94
CA ARG A 38 6.20 -4.56 5.98
C ARG A 38 6.51 -3.26 6.66
N PHE A 39 7.50 -2.59 6.11
CA PHE A 39 7.83 -1.23 6.48
C PHE A 39 7.17 -0.29 5.48
N CYS A 40 6.45 0.71 5.95
CA CYS A 40 5.91 1.77 5.09
C CYS A 40 6.16 3.14 5.70
N PHE A 41 6.48 4.09 4.84
CA PHE A 41 6.65 5.49 5.22
C PHE A 41 6.04 6.40 4.17
N LYS A 42 5.87 7.66 4.59
CA LYS A 42 5.33 8.74 3.79
C LYS A 42 6.42 9.80 3.64
N THR A 43 6.63 10.26 2.41
CA THR A 43 7.57 11.32 2.09
C THR A 43 6.89 12.36 1.21
N MET A 44 7.08 13.63 1.53
CA MET A 44 6.67 14.74 0.67
C MET A 44 7.73 14.89 -0.42
N SER A 45 7.39 14.58 -1.68
CA SER A 45 8.34 14.52 -2.79
C SER A 45 7.63 14.71 -4.14
N ASP A 46 8.29 15.43 -5.05
CA ASP A 46 7.87 15.53 -6.44
C ASP A 46 8.32 14.31 -7.26
N VAL A 47 9.24 13.49 -6.73
CA VAL A 47 9.73 12.25 -7.36
C VAL A 47 9.07 11.02 -6.73
N ASP A 48 8.63 10.08 -7.57
CA ASP A 48 7.98 8.83 -7.15
C ASP A 48 8.97 7.83 -6.53
N VAL A 49 10.14 7.67 -7.15
CA VAL A 49 11.13 6.65 -6.79
C VAL A 49 12.35 7.33 -6.19
N LEU A 50 12.54 7.14 -4.89
CA LEU A 50 13.76 7.55 -4.19
C LEU A 50 14.91 6.62 -4.54
N ASP A 51 16.11 7.20 -4.62
CA ASP A 51 17.36 6.45 -4.60
C ASP A 51 17.64 5.99 -3.17
N ASP A 52 17.56 4.67 -2.96
CA ASP A 52 17.78 4.01 -1.68
C ASP A 52 19.04 3.11 -1.71
N GLY A 53 19.86 3.22 -2.76
CA GLY A 53 21.07 2.42 -2.97
C GLY A 53 20.81 0.97 -3.39
N TYR A 54 19.55 0.56 -3.55
CA TYR A 54 19.22 -0.77 -4.05
C TYR A 54 18.78 -0.72 -5.51
N LYS A 55 19.21 -1.73 -6.27
CA LYS A 55 18.74 -1.90 -7.66
C LYS A 55 17.34 -2.52 -7.68
N TRP A 56 16.42 -1.76 -8.28
CA TRP A 56 15.02 -2.12 -8.44
C TRP A 56 14.65 -2.34 -9.91
N ARG A 57 13.86 -3.38 -10.20
CA ARG A 57 13.23 -3.56 -11.51
C ARG A 57 11.72 -3.52 -11.37
N LYS A 58 11.08 -2.65 -12.16
CA LYS A 58 9.62 -2.55 -12.24
C LYS A 58 9.08 -3.83 -12.88
N TYR A 59 8.10 -4.46 -12.22
CA TYR A 59 7.46 -5.68 -12.75
C TYR A 59 5.97 -5.47 -13.03
N GLY A 60 5.39 -4.38 -12.54
CA GLY A 60 3.99 -4.10 -12.74
C GLY A 60 3.62 -2.68 -12.37
N GLN A 61 2.49 -2.27 -12.92
CA GLN A 61 1.83 -1.02 -12.62
C GLN A 61 0.34 -1.28 -12.54
N LYS A 62 -0.34 -0.69 -11.56
CA LYS A 62 -1.78 -0.80 -11.39
C LYS A 62 -2.39 0.59 -11.32
N VAL A 63 -3.33 0.87 -12.22
CA VAL A 63 -4.20 2.05 -12.11
C VAL A 63 -5.00 1.92 -10.81
N VAL A 64 -4.99 2.96 -9.99
CA VAL A 64 -5.70 3.00 -8.72
C VAL A 64 -6.94 3.87 -8.91
N LYS A 65 -8.05 3.47 -8.29
CA LYS A 65 -9.29 4.26 -8.34
C LYS A 65 -9.08 5.56 -7.57
N ASN A 66 -9.68 6.64 -8.04
CA ASN A 66 -9.71 7.94 -7.37
C ASN A 66 -8.34 8.63 -7.25
N THR A 67 -7.35 8.26 -8.07
CA THR A 67 -6.07 8.98 -8.17
C THR A 67 -5.60 8.99 -9.62
N GLN A 68 -5.01 10.12 -10.04
CA GLN A 68 -4.40 10.27 -11.36
C GLN A 68 -3.08 9.47 -11.48
N HIS A 69 -2.49 9.09 -10.34
CA HIS A 69 -1.19 8.46 -10.29
C HIS A 69 -1.32 6.94 -10.17
N PRO A 70 -0.72 6.16 -11.08
CA PRO A 70 -0.76 4.71 -10.99
C PRO A 70 0.16 4.22 -9.86
N ARG A 71 -0.21 3.11 -9.21
CA ARG A 71 0.66 2.42 -8.25
C ARG A 71 1.70 1.59 -8.98
N SER A 72 2.96 1.81 -8.67
CA SER A 72 4.10 1.09 -9.25
C SER A 72 4.60 -0.01 -8.31
N TYR A 73 5.02 -1.14 -8.90
CA TYR A 73 5.54 -2.30 -8.18
C TYR A 73 6.92 -2.70 -8.69
N TYR A 74 7.83 -2.87 -7.73
CA TYR A 74 9.24 -3.16 -7.97
C TYR A 74 9.70 -4.39 -7.20
N ARG A 75 10.66 -5.10 -7.76
CA ARG A 75 11.41 -6.18 -7.10
C ARG A 75 12.88 -5.84 -7.10
N CYS A 76 13.61 -6.23 -6.06
CA CYS A 76 15.06 -6.14 -6.08
C CYS A 76 15.62 -7.00 -7.24
N THR A 77 16.69 -6.54 -7.87
CA THR A 77 17.35 -7.26 -8.97
C THR A 77 18.49 -8.17 -8.52
N GLN A 78 18.94 -8.03 -7.27
CA GLN A 78 20.04 -8.83 -6.74
C GLN A 78 19.64 -10.29 -6.61
N ASP A 79 20.59 -11.18 -6.86
CA ASP A 79 20.35 -12.62 -6.82
C ASP A 79 19.92 -13.07 -5.43
N ASN A 80 19.00 -14.04 -5.39
CA ASN A 80 18.39 -14.56 -4.17
C ASN A 80 17.67 -13.51 -3.29
N CYS A 81 17.51 -12.27 -3.75
CA CYS A 81 16.77 -11.24 -3.02
C CYS A 81 15.27 -11.28 -3.35
N ARG A 82 14.44 -11.36 -2.30
CA ARG A 82 12.96 -11.44 -2.44
C ARG A 82 12.24 -10.15 -2.09
N VAL A 83 12.98 -9.08 -1.82
CA VAL A 83 12.40 -7.80 -1.39
C VAL A 83 11.57 -7.18 -2.50
N LYS A 84 10.39 -6.69 -2.12
CA LYS A 84 9.46 -5.99 -3.01
C LYS A 84 9.19 -4.59 -2.49
N LYS A 85 9.12 -3.63 -3.41
CA LYS A 85 8.77 -2.22 -3.13
C LYS A 85 7.50 -1.85 -3.87
N ARG A 86 6.59 -1.14 -3.20
CA ARG A 86 5.38 -0.55 -3.79
C ARG A 86 5.44 0.96 -3.58
N VAL A 87 5.13 1.72 -4.63
CA VAL A 87 5.13 3.18 -4.65
C VAL A 87 3.76 3.66 -5.09
N GLU A 88 3.17 4.58 -4.33
CA GLU A 88 1.85 5.15 -4.58
C GLU A 88 1.79 6.59 -4.08
N ARG A 89 1.15 7.49 -4.83
CA ARG A 89 0.79 8.83 -4.34
C ARG A 89 -0.57 8.80 -3.67
N LEU A 90 -0.74 9.60 -2.61
CA LEU A 90 -2.07 9.81 -2.04
C LEU A 90 -3.00 10.44 -3.08
N ALA A 91 -4.28 10.07 -3.00
CA ALA A 91 -5.32 10.67 -3.82
C ALA A 91 -5.53 12.14 -3.44
N ASP A 92 -5.53 12.44 -2.13
CA ASP A 92 -5.86 13.76 -1.60
C ASP A 92 -4.70 14.75 -1.73
N ASP A 93 -3.46 14.26 -1.64
CA ASP A 93 -2.25 15.07 -1.78
C ASP A 93 -1.25 14.35 -2.71
N PRO A 94 -1.17 14.76 -3.98
CA PRO A 94 -0.22 14.21 -4.93
C PRO A 94 1.23 14.30 -4.46
N ARG A 95 1.60 15.28 -3.64
CA ARG A 95 2.99 15.47 -3.17
C ARG A 95 3.39 14.41 -2.14
N MET A 96 2.43 13.70 -1.57
CA MET A 96 2.67 12.65 -0.60
C MET A 96 2.89 11.29 -1.28
N VAL A 97 4.12 10.81 -1.26
CA VAL A 97 4.50 9.50 -1.77
C VAL A 97 4.55 8.49 -0.62
N ILE A 98 3.82 7.39 -0.77
CA ILE A 98 3.86 6.24 0.12
C ILE A 98 4.76 5.18 -0.50
N THR A 99 5.81 4.82 0.22
CA THR A 99 6.69 3.71 -0.14
C THR A 99 6.50 2.58 0.85
N THR A 100 6.22 1.38 0.35
CA THR A 100 6.09 0.16 1.18
C THR A 100 7.11 -0.89 0.73
N TYR A 101 7.92 -1.36 1.65
CA TYR A 101 8.85 -2.48 1.48
C TYR A 101 8.27 -3.75 2.12
N GLU A 102 8.53 -4.89 1.50
CA GLU A 102 8.16 -6.22 1.99
C GLU A 102 9.39 -7.14 1.88
N GLY A 103 9.76 -7.75 3.01
CA GLY A 103 10.97 -8.58 3.15
C GLY A 103 12.18 -7.81 3.66
N ARG A 104 13.34 -8.49 3.69
CA ARG A 104 14.62 -7.92 4.14
C ARG A 104 15.71 -8.24 3.13
N HIS A 105 16.54 -7.25 2.79
CA HIS A 105 17.71 -7.45 1.94
C HIS A 105 18.73 -8.34 2.67
N VAL A 106 19.36 -9.23 1.92
CA VAL A 106 20.43 -10.15 2.40
C VAL A 106 21.76 -9.88 1.67
N HIS A 107 21.90 -8.67 1.16
CA HIS A 107 23.05 -8.17 0.42
C HIS A 107 23.21 -6.68 0.74
N SER A 108 24.40 -6.14 0.51
CA SER A 108 24.64 -4.71 0.63
C SER A 108 23.90 -3.93 -0.47
N PRO A 109 23.60 -2.65 -0.24
CA PRO A 109 23.27 -1.71 -1.32
C PRO A 109 24.34 -1.76 -2.41
N SER A 110 23.93 -1.68 -3.67
CA SER A 110 24.86 -1.53 -4.78
C SER A 110 25.18 -0.05 -4.88
N HIS A 111 26.35 0.35 -4.39
CA HIS A 111 26.84 1.70 -4.68
C HIS A 111 27.36 1.70 -6.11
N ASP A 112 26.59 2.28 -7.02
CA ASP A 112 27.15 2.74 -8.29
C ASP A 112 27.78 4.12 -8.01
N GLU A 113 28.77 4.15 -7.12
CA GLU A 113 29.70 5.28 -7.13
C GLU A 113 30.50 5.12 -8.41
N GLU A 114 30.23 6.02 -9.34
CA GLU A 114 30.99 6.27 -10.54
C GLU A 114 32.49 6.17 -10.21
N ASP A 115 33.16 5.16 -10.77
CA ASP A 115 34.60 4.97 -10.72
C ASP A 115 35.27 6.15 -11.44
N SER A 116 35.45 7.26 -10.74
CA SER A 116 36.05 8.47 -11.28
C SER A 116 37.25 8.90 -10.46
N HIS A 117 38.28 8.06 -10.37
CA HIS A 117 39.67 8.49 -10.15
C HIS A 117 40.70 7.60 -10.87
N ALA A 118 40.66 7.58 -12.21
CA ALA A 118 41.88 7.40 -12.99
C ALA A 118 42.39 8.79 -13.42
N PRO A 119 43.52 9.29 -12.90
CA PRO A 119 44.11 10.52 -13.38
C PRO A 119 44.76 10.29 -14.75
N ASN A 120 44.35 11.14 -15.69
CA ASN A 120 44.91 11.40 -17.02
C ASN A 120 46.40 11.04 -17.23
N SER A 121 46.69 10.17 -18.19
CA SER A 121 47.93 10.29 -18.97
C SER A 121 47.77 9.72 -20.39
N GLN A 122 47.64 10.65 -21.33
CA GLN A 122 48.20 10.63 -22.69
C GLN A 122 47.77 9.55 -23.67
N LEU A 123 47.26 10.05 -24.81
CA LEU A 123 47.52 9.59 -26.17
C LEU A 123 47.40 8.09 -26.39
N ASP A 124 46.33 7.67 -27.07
CA ASP A 124 46.59 7.09 -28.37
C ASP A 124 45.49 7.42 -29.36
N ASN A 125 46.00 7.74 -30.53
CA ASN A 125 45.35 8.32 -31.67
C ASN A 125 45.10 7.15 -32.64
N PHE A 126 43.99 7.23 -33.39
CA PHE A 126 43.73 6.55 -34.67
C PHE A 126 43.19 5.09 -34.71
N PHE A 127 42.11 4.89 -35.50
CA PHE A 127 42.04 4.19 -36.81
C PHE A 127 40.78 3.31 -37.01
N TRP A 128 40.03 3.66 -38.08
CA TRP A 128 38.91 2.99 -38.79
C TRP A 128 37.51 2.99 -38.18
#